data_AF-A0A5P1ESH9-F1
#
_entry.id   AF-A0A5P1ESH9-F1
#
_cell.length_a   1.000
_cell.length_b   1.000
_cell.length_c   1.000
_cell.angle_alpha   90.00
_cell.angle_beta   90.00
_cell.angle_gamma   90.00
#
_symmetry.space_group_name_H-M   'P 1'
#
loop_
_entity.id
_entity.type
_entity.pdbx_description
1 polymer ?
#
loop_
_entity_poly.entity_id
_entity_poly.type
_entity_poly.pdbx_seq_one_letter_code
_entity_poly.pdbx_strand_id
1 'polypeptide(L)'
;MACLSYGQVNPLYARRFGKTIYRYSGAAHYLEELQQTDLGPKIQWAISNARLKERVAARARAFDISERKARIWSLQKQRCQARARLNAGELTHEAFNLGDATLEARVQAEKEAIQMLQQEASVAAADSDVELHKRVEEEVLAKHEKAISNTEAHLLSFSLL
;
A
#
# COMPACT_ATOMS: atom_id res chain seq x y z
N MET A 1 -61.73 21.97 40.87
CA MET A 1 -61.27 21.22 39.67
C MET A 1 -59.84 21.65 39.38
N ALA A 2 -58.87 20.78 39.63
CA ALA A 2 -57.46 21.07 39.40
C ALA A 2 -57.09 20.73 37.96
N CYS A 3 -56.68 21.73 37.18
CA CYS A 3 -56.05 21.52 35.88
C CYS A 3 -54.63 21.00 36.11
N LEU A 4 -54.36 19.77 35.65
CA LEU A 4 -53.02 19.19 35.64
C LEU A 4 -52.16 19.93 34.60
N SER A 5 -51.02 20.41 35.07
CA SER A 5 -49.98 21.08 34.30
C SER A 5 -49.46 20.20 33.16
N TYR A 6 -49.38 20.74 31.95
CA TYR A 6 -48.48 20.23 30.92
C TYR A 6 -47.07 20.19 31.50
N GLY A 7 -46.57 18.98 31.75
CA GLY A 7 -45.22 18.77 32.28
C GLY A 7 -44.21 19.46 31.38
N GLN A 8 -43.46 20.41 31.94
CA GLN A 8 -42.29 20.99 31.31
C GLN A 8 -41.33 19.84 30.95
N VAL A 9 -41.28 19.49 29.67
CA VAL A 9 -40.29 18.54 29.15
C VAL A 9 -38.93 19.14 29.46
N ASN A 10 -38.14 18.46 30.30
CA ASN A 10 -36.83 18.93 30.72
C ASN A 10 -36.00 19.28 29.46
N PRO A 11 -35.56 20.55 29.28
CA PRO A 11 -34.92 21.01 28.05
C PRO A 11 -33.62 20.28 27.74
N LEU A 12 -32.94 19.73 28.76
CA LEU A 12 -31.77 18.86 28.57
C LEU A 12 -32.17 17.50 27.96
N TYR A 13 -33.35 17.00 28.32
CA TYR A 13 -33.92 15.77 27.76
C TYR A 13 -34.32 15.99 26.29
N ALA A 14 -35.08 17.05 25.98
CA ALA A 14 -35.46 17.38 24.60
C ALA A 14 -34.25 17.61 23.68
N ARG A 15 -33.19 18.27 24.17
CA ARG A 15 -31.94 18.46 23.40
C ARG A 15 -31.20 17.14 23.14
N ARG A 16 -31.25 16.20 24.08
CA ARG A 16 -30.66 14.86 23.92
C ARG A 16 -31.41 14.06 22.86
N PHE A 17 -32.75 14.04 22.90
CA PHE A 17 -33.57 13.39 21.88
C PHE A 17 -33.43 14.03 20.49
N GLY A 18 -33.41 15.37 20.39
CA GLY A 18 -33.19 16.06 19.12
C GLY A 18 -31.83 15.73 18.49
N LYS A 19 -30.78 15.61 19.30
CA LYS A 19 -29.45 15.18 18.83
C LYS A 19 -29.43 13.72 18.38
N THR A 20 -30.17 12.84 19.06
CA THR A 20 -30.30 11.43 18.67
C THR A 20 -31.10 11.28 17.38
N ILE A 21 -32.22 11.98 17.24
CA ILE A 21 -33.07 11.96 16.03
C ILE A 21 -32.30 12.49 14.82
N TYR A 22 -31.58 13.61 14.96
CA TYR A 22 -30.76 14.17 13.87
C TYR A 22 -29.62 13.23 13.44
N ARG A 23 -29.00 12.53 14.39
CA ARG A 23 -27.96 11.51 14.10
C ARG A 23 -28.55 10.29 13.41
N TYR A 24 -29.70 9.83 13.88
CA TYR A 24 -30.42 8.70 13.29
C TYR A 24 -30.90 9.01 11.87
N SER A 25 -31.53 10.18 11.66
CA SER A 25 -31.98 10.61 10.33
C SER A 25 -30.81 10.80 9.37
N GLY A 26 -29.68 11.31 9.85
CA GLY A 26 -28.45 11.43 9.05
C GLY A 26 -27.86 10.08 8.67
N ALA A 27 -27.80 9.12 9.61
CA ALA A 27 -27.29 7.78 9.34
C ALA A 27 -28.22 6.98 8.41
N ALA A 28 -29.53 7.14 8.52
CA ALA A 28 -30.51 6.50 7.64
C ALA A 28 -30.40 7.04 6.21
N HIS A 29 -30.27 8.35 6.06
CA HIS A 29 -30.05 8.96 4.75
C HIS A 29 -28.71 8.51 4.14
N TYR A 30 -27.65 8.44 4.95
CA TYR A 30 -26.35 7.95 4.50
C TYR A 30 -26.40 6.47 4.05
N LEU A 31 -27.17 5.62 4.75
CA LEU A 31 -27.37 4.23 4.33
C LEU A 31 -28.08 4.15 2.97
N GLU A 32 -29.11 4.97 2.77
CA GLU A 32 -29.83 5.06 1.49
C GLU A 32 -28.90 5.52 0.36
N GLU A 33 -28.07 6.54 0.60
CA GLU A 33 -27.05 6.98 -0.35
C GLU A 33 -26.06 5.86 -0.69
N LEU A 34 -25.58 5.12 0.33
CA LEU A 34 -24.68 3.98 0.11
C LEU A 34 -25.32 2.92 -0.78
N GLN A 35 -26.55 2.50 -0.49
CA GLN A 35 -27.27 1.47 -1.26
C GLN A 35 -27.54 1.89 -2.71
N GLN A 36 -27.69 3.18 -2.97
CA GLN A 36 -27.92 3.74 -4.32
C GLN A 36 -26.61 4.13 -5.02
N THR A 37 -25.45 4.01 -4.36
CA THR A 37 -24.18 4.47 -4.92
C THR A 37 -23.76 3.58 -6.09
N ASP A 38 -23.56 4.20 -7.27
CA ASP A 38 -22.84 3.55 -8.37
C ASP A 38 -21.35 3.45 -8.05
N LEU A 39 -20.86 2.21 -7.94
CA LEU A 39 -19.46 1.92 -7.65
C LEU A 39 -18.57 1.92 -8.90
N GLY A 40 -19.13 1.92 -10.11
CA GLY A 40 -18.40 1.85 -11.37
C GLY A 40 -17.24 2.87 -11.46
N PRO A 41 -17.49 4.17 -11.23
CA PRO A 41 -16.43 5.19 -11.23
C PRO A 41 -15.35 4.94 -10.16
N LYS A 42 -15.74 4.45 -8.98
CA LYS A 42 -14.83 4.18 -7.87
C LYS A 42 -13.93 2.97 -8.16
N ILE A 43 -14.50 1.93 -8.77
CA ILE A 43 -13.78 0.73 -9.23
C ILE A 43 -12.78 1.12 -10.33
N GLN A 44 -13.22 1.86 -11.35
CA GLN A 44 -12.36 2.36 -12.43
C GLN A 44 -11.18 3.20 -11.92
N TRP A 45 -11.45 4.09 -10.97
CA TRP A 45 -10.40 4.88 -10.32
C TRP A 45 -9.43 4.00 -9.54
N ALA A 46 -9.92 3.03 -8.77
CA ALA A 46 -9.09 2.11 -8.00
C ALA A 46 -8.18 1.26 -8.90
N ILE A 47 -8.69 0.76 -10.02
CA ILE A 47 -7.92 0.01 -11.03
C ILE A 47 -6.83 0.91 -11.63
N SER A 48 -7.18 2.13 -12.04
CA SER A 48 -6.23 3.09 -12.60
C SER A 48 -5.12 3.43 -11.61
N ASN A 49 -5.47 3.60 -10.33
CA ASN A 49 -4.51 3.85 -9.25
C ASN A 49 -3.60 2.64 -9.00
N ALA A 50 -4.15 1.41 -9.01
CA ALA A 50 -3.37 0.19 -8.86
C ALA A 50 -2.34 0.03 -10.00
N ARG A 51 -2.75 0.23 -11.25
CA ARG A 51 -1.85 0.24 -12.42
C ARG A 51 -0.75 1.31 -12.31
N LEU A 52 -1.11 2.50 -11.83
CA LEU A 52 -0.14 3.58 -11.64
C LEU A 52 0.91 3.21 -10.59
N LYS A 53 0.49 2.66 -9.45
CA LYS A 53 1.40 2.18 -8.40
C LYS A 53 2.36 1.12 -8.93
N GLU A 54 1.86 0.19 -9.75
CA GLU A 54 2.72 -0.84 -10.34
C GLU A 54 3.75 -0.26 -11.31
N ARG A 55 3.38 0.72 -12.13
CA ARG A 55 4.33 1.44 -13.00
C ARG A 55 5.42 2.17 -12.21
N VAL A 56 5.05 2.80 -11.10
CA VAL A 56 6.00 3.47 -10.20
C VAL A 56 6.95 2.45 -9.57
N ALA A 57 6.42 1.33 -9.07
CA ALA A 57 7.23 0.26 -8.50
C ALA A 57 8.19 -0.36 -9.54
N ALA A 58 7.71 -0.60 -10.76
CA ALA A 58 8.56 -1.08 -11.86
C ALA A 58 9.70 -0.13 -12.18
N ARG A 59 9.44 1.19 -12.18
CA ARG A 59 10.47 2.21 -12.39
C ARG A 59 11.49 2.25 -11.25
N ALA A 60 11.04 2.11 -10.00
CA ALA A 60 11.94 2.03 -8.84
C ALA A 60 12.87 0.82 -8.95
N ARG A 61 12.33 -0.37 -9.24
CA ARG A 61 13.13 -1.59 -9.47
C ARG A 61 14.18 -1.41 -10.59
N ALA A 62 13.80 -0.79 -11.70
CA ALA A 62 14.72 -0.52 -12.81
C ALA A 62 15.86 0.44 -12.42
N PHE A 63 15.58 1.43 -11.58
CA PHE A 63 16.58 2.34 -11.03
C PHE A 63 17.54 1.61 -10.09
N ASP A 64 17.02 0.80 -9.16
CA ASP A 64 17.84 0.01 -8.23
C ASP A 64 18.77 -0.95 -8.97
N ILE A 65 18.28 -1.64 -10.01
CA ILE A 65 19.11 -2.52 -10.85
C ILE A 65 20.25 -1.71 -11.49
N SER A 66 19.97 -0.50 -11.97
CA SER A 66 20.97 0.37 -12.61
C SER A 66 22.01 0.85 -11.61
N GLU A 67 21.60 1.22 -10.39
CA GLU A 67 22.52 1.60 -9.31
C GLU A 67 23.44 0.42 -8.93
N ARG A 68 22.89 -0.79 -8.77
CA ARG A 68 23.68 -1.99 -8.47
C ARG A 68 24.66 -2.34 -9.59
N LYS A 69 24.26 -2.21 -10.86
CA LYS A 69 25.18 -2.36 -11.99
C LYS A 69 26.33 -1.36 -11.94
N ALA A 70 26.05 -0.10 -11.57
CA ALA A 70 27.09 0.91 -11.38
C ALA A 70 28.03 0.56 -10.21
N ARG A 71 27.52 -0.01 -9.12
CA ARG A 71 28.34 -0.51 -8.00
C ARG A 71 29.25 -1.65 -8.42
N ILE A 72 28.74 -2.64 -9.17
CA ILE A 72 29.56 -3.74 -9.72
C ILE A 72 30.70 -3.18 -10.57
N TRP A 73 30.42 -2.21 -11.45
CA TRP A 73 31.45 -1.56 -12.26
C TRP A 73 32.52 -0.87 -11.41
N SER A 74 32.13 -0.16 -10.36
CA SER A 74 33.05 0.47 -9.42
C SER A 74 33.92 -0.56 -8.67
N LEU A 75 33.34 -1.68 -8.23
CA LEU A 75 34.09 -2.78 -7.59
C LEU A 75 35.10 -3.42 -8.56
N GLN A 76 34.72 -3.62 -9.82
CA GLN A 76 35.63 -4.11 -10.86
C GLN A 76 36.77 -3.14 -11.12
N LYS A 77 36.50 -1.82 -11.12
CA LYS A 77 37.56 -0.80 -11.20
C LYS A 77 38.53 -0.88 -10.02
N GLN A 78 38.03 -1.07 -8.79
CA GLN A 78 38.88 -1.24 -7.61
C GLN A 78 39.78 -2.48 -7.74
N ARG A 79 39.25 -3.59 -8.26
CA ARG A 79 40.02 -4.80 -8.54
C ARG A 79 41.15 -4.55 -9.54
N CYS A 80 40.86 -3.85 -10.63
CA CYS A 80 41.89 -3.46 -11.61
C CYS A 80 42.99 -2.59 -10.99
N GLN A 81 42.62 -1.63 -10.12
CA GLN A 81 43.59 -0.81 -9.39
C GLN A 81 44.44 -1.63 -8.42
N ALA A 82 43.84 -2.55 -7.65
CA ALA A 82 44.58 -3.43 -6.75
C ALA A 82 45.58 -4.30 -7.52
N ARG A 83 45.21 -4.77 -8.71
CA ARG A 83 46.09 -5.55 -9.59
C ARG A 83 47.25 -4.72 -10.13
N ALA A 84 47.03 -3.45 -10.46
CA ALA A 84 48.11 -2.54 -10.85
C ALA A 84 49.11 -2.32 -9.71
N ARG A 85 48.63 -2.17 -8.47
CA ARG A 85 49.48 -2.01 -7.27
C ARG A 85 50.27 -3.27 -6.94
N LEU A 86 49.69 -4.46 -7.13
CA LEU A 86 50.41 -5.74 -7.05
C LEU A 86 51.57 -5.77 -8.06
N ASN A 87 51.30 -5.40 -9.32
CA ASN A 87 52.33 -5.38 -10.37
C ASN A 87 53.43 -4.35 -10.10
N ALA A 88 53.12 -3.24 -9.44
CA ALA A 88 54.08 -2.22 -9.02
C ALA A 88 54.90 -2.62 -7.78
N GLY A 89 54.61 -3.78 -7.16
CA GLY A 89 55.26 -4.24 -5.93
C GLY A 89 54.80 -3.50 -4.66
N GLU A 90 53.80 -2.63 -4.76
CA GLU A 90 53.23 -1.88 -3.62
C GLU A 90 52.31 -2.73 -2.73
N LEU A 91 51.90 -3.89 -3.22
CA LEU A 91 50.96 -4.79 -2.57
C LEU A 91 51.53 -6.21 -2.59
N THR A 92 51.49 -6.91 -1.46
CA THR A 92 51.91 -8.32 -1.41
C THR A 92 50.86 -9.22 -2.07
N HIS A 93 51.29 -10.39 -2.52
CA HIS A 93 50.39 -11.35 -3.17
C HIS A 93 49.28 -11.84 -2.21
N GLU A 94 49.60 -12.08 -0.94
CA GLU A 94 48.63 -12.48 0.08
C GLU A 94 47.56 -11.40 0.32
N ALA A 95 47.98 -10.14 0.45
CA ALA A 95 47.06 -9.01 0.63
C ALA A 95 46.17 -8.80 -0.60
N PHE A 96 46.71 -9.00 -1.81
CA PHE A 96 45.93 -8.99 -3.04
C PHE A 96 44.89 -10.11 -3.05
N ASN A 97 45.28 -11.36 -2.80
CA ASN A 97 44.38 -12.51 -2.88
C ASN A 97 43.21 -12.39 -1.88
N LEU A 98 43.48 -11.93 -0.66
CA LEU A 98 42.43 -11.68 0.34
C LEU A 98 41.47 -10.57 -0.10
N GLY A 99 42.01 -9.45 -0.61
CA GLY A 99 41.21 -8.34 -1.12
C GLY A 99 40.39 -8.72 -2.36
N ASP A 100 40.96 -9.51 -3.26
CA ASP A 100 40.33 -9.99 -4.48
C ASP A 100 39.13 -10.89 -4.16
N ALA A 101 39.30 -11.84 -3.24
CA ALA A 101 38.22 -12.70 -2.76
C ALA A 101 37.07 -11.88 -2.14
N THR A 102 37.40 -10.84 -1.37
CA THR A 102 36.42 -9.94 -0.76
C THR A 102 35.66 -9.13 -1.81
N LEU A 103 36.36 -8.59 -2.82
CA LEU A 103 35.73 -7.85 -3.92
C LEU A 103 34.83 -8.77 -4.77
N GLU A 104 35.28 -9.99 -5.07
CA GLU A 104 34.49 -10.97 -5.82
C GLU A 104 33.21 -11.36 -5.07
N ALA A 105 33.30 -11.61 -3.76
CA ALA A 105 32.12 -11.89 -2.93
C ALA A 105 31.10 -10.73 -2.97
N ARG A 106 31.56 -9.47 -2.96
CA ARG A 106 30.68 -8.29 -3.07
C ARG A 106 30.05 -8.16 -4.46
N VAL A 107 30.82 -8.42 -5.52
CA VAL A 107 30.29 -8.45 -6.89
C VAL A 107 29.22 -9.52 -7.02
N GLN A 108 29.44 -10.70 -6.44
CA GLN A 108 28.49 -11.80 -6.47
C GLN A 108 27.20 -11.46 -5.70
N ALA A 109 27.32 -10.87 -4.50
CA ALA A 109 26.16 -10.42 -3.73
C ALA A 109 25.31 -9.38 -4.49
N GLU A 110 25.95 -8.42 -5.19
CA GLU A 110 25.21 -7.45 -6.00
C GLU A 110 24.54 -8.08 -7.23
N LYS A 111 25.15 -9.10 -7.85
CA LYS A 111 24.53 -9.86 -8.95
C LYS A 111 23.30 -10.64 -8.47
N GLU A 112 23.40 -11.31 -7.33
CA GLU A 112 22.29 -12.03 -6.71
C GLU A 112 21.14 -11.08 -6.37
N ALA A 113 21.44 -9.91 -5.83
CA ALA A 113 20.43 -8.89 -5.56
C ALA A 113 19.73 -8.39 -6.84
N ILE A 114 20.48 -8.21 -7.96
CA ILE A 114 19.87 -7.89 -9.26
C ILE A 114 18.94 -9.01 -9.73
N GLN A 115 19.37 -10.27 -9.60
CA GLN A 115 18.56 -11.42 -9.99
C GLN A 115 17.27 -11.50 -9.17
N MET A 116 17.34 -11.24 -7.86
CA MET A 116 16.15 -11.15 -7.00
C MET A 116 15.18 -10.07 -7.48
N LEU A 117 15.66 -8.86 -7.77
CA LEU A 117 14.83 -7.76 -8.29
C LEU A 117 14.18 -8.10 -9.64
N GLN A 118 14.90 -8.84 -10.50
CA GLN A 118 14.35 -9.32 -11.77
C GLN A 118 13.26 -10.37 -11.55
N GLN A 119 13.47 -11.30 -10.63
CA GLN A 119 12.47 -12.31 -10.28
C GLN A 119 11.21 -11.68 -9.70
N GLU A 120 11.35 -10.72 -8.78
CA GLU A 120 10.24 -9.95 -8.23
C GLU A 120 9.47 -9.21 -9.33
N ALA A 121 10.18 -8.58 -10.27
CA ALA A 121 9.55 -7.91 -11.41
C ALA A 121 8.81 -8.89 -12.33
N SER A 122 9.35 -10.09 -12.56
CA SER A 122 8.68 -11.14 -13.34
C SER A 122 7.43 -11.66 -12.64
N VAL A 123 7.47 -11.86 -11.31
CA VAL A 123 6.29 -12.26 -10.54
C VAL A 123 5.22 -11.18 -10.59
N ALA A 124 5.59 -9.91 -10.41
CA ALA A 124 4.65 -8.79 -10.51
C ALA A 124 4.06 -8.64 -11.92
N ALA A 125 4.85 -8.88 -12.97
CA ALA A 125 4.38 -8.84 -14.35
C ALA A 125 3.52 -10.06 -14.75
N ALA A 126 3.69 -11.19 -14.06
CA ALA A 126 2.85 -12.38 -14.25
C ALA A 126 1.45 -12.19 -13.66
N ASP A 127 1.25 -11.19 -12.80
CA ASP A 127 -0.08 -10.80 -12.35
C ASP A 127 -0.81 -10.17 -13.54
N SER A 128 -1.70 -10.95 -14.15
CA SER A 128 -2.41 -10.48 -15.33
C SER A 128 -3.29 -9.28 -14.98
N ASP A 129 -3.45 -8.37 -15.95
CA ASP A 129 -4.32 -7.20 -15.78
C ASP A 129 -5.77 -7.59 -15.43
N VAL A 130 -6.19 -8.80 -15.85
CA VAL A 130 -7.50 -9.39 -15.52
C VAL A 130 -7.58 -9.78 -14.03
N GLU A 131 -6.55 -10.43 -13.49
CA GLU A 131 -6.50 -10.79 -12.06
C GLU A 131 -6.39 -9.55 -11.17
N LEU A 132 -5.63 -8.54 -11.59
CA LEU A 132 -5.57 -7.26 -10.90
C LEU A 132 -6.94 -6.57 -10.89
N HIS A 133 -7.63 -6.53 -12.04
CA HIS A 133 -8.96 -5.93 -12.14
C HIS A 133 -9.94 -6.61 -11.19
N LYS A 134 -10.00 -7.95 -11.24
CA LYS A 134 -10.87 -8.75 -10.40
C LYS A 134 -10.60 -8.52 -8.91
N ARG A 135 -9.35 -8.58 -8.48
CA ARG A 135 -8.98 -8.36 -7.06
C ARG A 135 -9.35 -6.96 -6.57
N VAL A 136 -9.08 -5.93 -7.37
CA VAL A 136 -9.39 -4.53 -6.99
C VAL A 136 -10.90 -4.32 -6.93
N GLU A 137 -11.64 -4.87 -7.88
CA GLU A 137 -13.11 -4.83 -7.88
C GLU A 137 -13.67 -5.50 -6.63
N GLU A 138 -13.27 -6.73 -6.33
CA GLU A 138 -13.67 -7.46 -5.11
C GLU A 138 -13.33 -6.68 -3.83
N GLU A 139 -12.15 -6.05 -3.76
CA GLU A 139 -11.74 -5.25 -2.60
C GLU A 139 -12.63 -4.00 -2.41
N VAL A 140 -12.97 -3.31 -3.50
CA VAL A 140 -13.85 -2.13 -3.46
C VAL A 140 -15.26 -2.52 -3.05
N LEU A 141 -15.79 -3.61 -3.61
CA LEU A 141 -17.10 -4.16 -3.26
C LEU A 141 -17.15 -4.56 -1.78
N ALA A 142 -16.18 -5.33 -1.29
CA ALA A 142 -16.12 -5.77 0.09
C ALA A 142 -16.03 -4.59 1.09
N LYS A 143 -15.28 -3.53 0.74
CA LYS A 143 -15.22 -2.29 1.54
C LYS A 143 -16.56 -1.57 1.58
N HIS A 144 -17.29 -1.56 0.47
CA HIS A 144 -18.59 -0.93 0.38
C HIS A 144 -19.65 -1.71 1.17
N GLU A 145 -19.71 -3.03 1.01
CA GLU A 145 -20.59 -3.92 1.77
C GLU A 145 -20.35 -3.77 3.28
N LYS A 146 -19.07 -3.75 3.70
CA LYS A 146 -18.72 -3.48 5.10
C LYS A 146 -19.21 -2.11 5.59
N ALA A 147 -19.19 -1.08 4.75
CA ALA A 147 -19.69 0.24 5.11
C ALA A 147 -21.22 0.23 5.30
N ILE A 148 -21.94 -0.49 4.44
CA ILE A 148 -23.38 -0.73 4.58
C ILE A 148 -23.67 -1.45 5.90
N SER A 149 -23.06 -2.62 6.15
CA SER A 149 -23.31 -3.41 7.36
C SER A 149 -22.97 -2.64 8.64
N ASN A 150 -21.89 -1.86 8.64
CA ASN A 150 -21.54 -1.02 9.80
C ASN A 150 -22.58 0.07 10.04
N THR A 151 -23.13 0.67 8.98
CA THR A 151 -24.14 1.72 9.08
C THR A 151 -25.48 1.14 9.53
N GLU A 152 -25.88 -0.03 9.03
CA GLU A 152 -27.04 -0.78 9.49
C GLU A 152 -26.93 -1.15 10.97
N ALA A 153 -25.80 -1.71 11.38
CA ALA A 153 -25.55 -2.04 12.78
C ALA A 153 -25.62 -0.78 13.68
N HIS A 154 -25.11 0.35 13.19
CA HIS A 154 -25.21 1.62 13.89
C HIS A 154 -26.68 2.06 14.06
N LEU A 155 -27.50 1.97 13.02
CA LEU A 155 -28.92 2.30 13.08
C LEU A 155 -29.69 1.38 14.03
N LEU A 156 -29.45 0.07 13.95
CA LEU A 156 -30.07 -0.92 14.83
C LEU A 156 -29.71 -0.70 16.31
N SER A 157 -28.52 -0.17 16.61
CA SER A 157 -28.13 0.16 17.99
C SER A 157 -28.99 1.26 18.63
N PHE A 158 -29.61 2.13 17.83
CA PHE A 158 -30.55 3.13 18.34
C PHE A 158 -31.96 2.57 18.56
N SER A 159 -32.33 1.50 17.86
CA SER A 159 -33.63 0.83 18.03
C SER A 159 -33.70 -0.05 19.29
N LEU A 160 -32.56 -0.33 19.92
CA LEU A 160 -32.44 -1.12 21.16
C LEU A 160 -32.38 -0.24 22.43
N LEU A 161 -32.48 1.09 22.29
CA LEU A 161 -32.51 2.09 23.37
C LEU A 161 -33.93 2.62 23.60
#